data_AF-A0A557SRY2-F1
#
_entry.id   AF-A0A557SRY2-F1
#
_cell.length_a   1.000
_cell.length_b   1.000
_cell.length_c   1.000
_cell.angle_alpha   90.00
_cell.angle_beta   90.00
_cell.angle_gamma   90.00
#
_symmetry.space_group_name_H-M   'P 1'
#
loop_
_entity.id
_entity.type
_entity.pdbx_description
1 polymer ?
#
loop_
_entity_poly.entity_id
_entity_poly.type
_entity_poly.pdbx_seq_one_letter_code
_entity_poly.pdbx_strand_id
1 'polypeptide(L)'
;MNTIYHIHGRKNSIRTKIPVLREWLGGVSRDNIAINNKIAKGFVSNIIQEFKNKEIPDIDLLREVAIALKNQDMDLIQFSRSMRLKNMLDGLEVSEEQIENFLEDLSVFFYKDDIRDTEKFLSQLESVSDMAESLDLSIYGIQAYVEEKKAELGTLDKELSAIKKQVEQKKSEFINTVKNIEKYREARRYGE
;
A
#
# COMPACT_ATOMS: atom_id res chain seq x y z
N MET A 1 68.35 23.20 10.01
CA MET A 1 67.15 23.91 9.51
C MET A 1 66.14 22.87 9.06
N ASN A 2 65.02 22.79 9.76
CA ASN A 2 64.00 21.75 9.69
C ASN A 2 62.99 22.02 8.57
N THR A 3 62.86 21.12 7.60
CA THR A 3 61.81 21.22 6.56
C THR A 3 61.24 19.85 6.18
N ILE A 4 60.99 18.97 7.16
CA ILE A 4 60.38 17.65 6.91
C ILE A 4 59.10 17.39 7.74
N TYR A 5 58.76 18.24 8.73
CA TYR A 5 57.61 17.98 9.62
C TYR A 5 56.21 18.36 9.07
N HIS A 6 56.09 19.07 7.95
CA HIS A 6 54.80 19.64 7.54
C HIS A 6 53.93 18.79 6.61
N ILE A 7 54.45 17.72 6.02
CA ILE A 7 53.70 16.93 5.01
C ILE A 7 52.99 15.72 5.65
N HIS A 8 53.48 15.22 6.80
CA HIS A 8 52.89 14.08 7.51
C HIS A 8 51.63 14.41 8.34
N GLY A 9 51.39 15.68 8.69
CA GLY A 9 50.25 16.08 9.54
C GLY A 9 48.88 16.04 8.86
N ARG A 10 48.78 16.36 7.56
CA ARG A 10 47.48 16.47 6.88
C ARG A 10 46.88 15.12 6.46
N LYS A 11 47.71 14.16 6.03
CA LYS A 11 47.24 12.80 5.66
C LYS A 11 46.82 11.98 6.88
N ASN A 12 47.48 12.15 8.03
CA ASN A 12 47.05 11.54 9.30
C ASN A 12 45.76 12.17 9.86
N SER A 13 45.49 13.45 9.57
CA SER A 13 44.30 14.14 10.04
C SER A 13 42.99 13.52 9.52
N ILE A 14 42.88 13.20 8.22
CA ILE A 14 41.62 12.66 7.65
C ILE A 14 41.38 11.22 8.13
N ARG A 15 42.45 10.42 8.22
CA ARG A 15 42.40 9.00 8.59
C ARG A 15 41.89 8.78 10.02
N THR A 16 42.10 9.74 10.91
CA THR A 16 41.62 9.71 12.29
C THR A 16 40.31 10.47 12.50
N LYS A 17 40.05 11.54 11.73
CA LYS A 17 38.83 12.35 11.86
C LYS A 17 37.56 11.64 11.40
N ILE A 18 37.61 10.94 10.26
CA ILE A 18 36.42 10.26 9.72
C ILE A 18 35.89 9.16 10.66
N PRO A 19 36.72 8.26 11.21
CA PRO A 19 36.26 7.27 12.18
C PRO A 19 35.62 7.91 13.42
N VAL A 20 36.24 8.96 13.97
CA VAL A 20 35.70 9.71 15.12
C VAL A 20 34.33 10.32 14.80
N LEU A 21 34.19 10.95 13.63
CA LEU A 21 32.91 11.50 13.19
C LEU A 21 31.84 10.41 13.02
N ARG A 22 32.21 9.28 12.41
CA ARG A 22 31.28 8.17 12.17
C ARG A 22 30.78 7.55 13.47
N GLU A 23 31.67 7.33 14.45
CA GLU A 23 31.26 6.82 15.77
C GLU A 23 30.49 7.86 16.58
N TRP A 24 30.82 9.15 16.44
CA TRP A 24 30.08 10.23 17.08
C TRP A 24 28.63 10.30 16.58
N LEU A 25 28.44 10.28 15.25
CA LEU A 25 27.13 10.23 14.62
C LEU A 25 26.43 8.88 14.82
N GLY A 26 27.16 7.82 15.17
CA GLY A 26 26.60 6.53 15.60
C GLY A 26 26.19 6.48 17.08
N GLY A 27 26.22 7.61 17.79
CA GLY A 27 25.82 7.69 19.21
C GLY A 27 26.81 7.08 20.20
N VAL A 28 28.03 6.72 19.78
CA VAL A 28 29.04 6.12 20.67
C VAL A 28 29.55 7.15 21.68
N SER A 29 29.72 6.79 22.95
CA SER A 29 30.20 7.75 23.97
C SER A 29 31.60 8.29 23.64
N ARG A 30 31.88 9.55 23.99
CA ARG A 30 33.19 10.19 23.77
C ARG A 30 34.35 9.33 24.28
N ASP A 31 34.15 8.70 25.43
CA ASP A 31 35.17 7.88 26.08
C ASP A 31 35.43 6.59 25.29
N ASN A 32 34.39 5.94 24.78
CA ASN A 32 34.54 4.77 23.93
C ASN A 32 35.16 5.13 22.58
N ILE A 33 34.81 6.28 22.00
CA ILE A 33 35.44 6.77 20.76
C ILE A 33 36.94 6.97 20.95
N ALA A 34 37.34 7.56 22.09
CA ALA A 34 38.74 7.75 22.42
C ALA A 34 39.50 6.42 22.51
N ILE A 35 38.90 5.41 23.14
CA ILE A 35 39.44 4.05 23.26
C ILE A 35 39.56 3.39 21.88
N ASN A 36 38.48 3.37 21.09
CA ASN A 36 38.40 2.72 19.78
C ASN A 36 39.43 3.27 18.80
N ASN A 37 39.64 4.59 18.83
CA ASN A 37 40.54 5.29 17.92
C ASN A 37 41.97 5.49 18.49
N LYS A 38 42.24 5.01 19.72
CA LYS A 38 43.53 5.17 20.41
C LYS A 38 44.00 6.63 20.50
N ILE A 39 43.08 7.53 20.85
CA ILE A 39 43.35 8.98 20.99
C ILE A 39 42.93 9.48 22.37
N ALA A 40 43.44 10.65 22.76
CA ALA A 40 43.01 11.30 24.00
C ALA A 40 41.57 11.81 23.89
N LYS A 41 40.81 11.77 25.00
CA LYS A 41 39.41 12.27 25.07
C LYS A 41 39.28 13.73 24.59
N GLY A 42 40.24 14.59 24.95
CA GLY A 42 40.26 15.99 24.49
C GLY A 42 40.45 16.13 22.98
N PHE A 43 41.12 15.17 22.34
CA PHE A 43 41.29 15.15 20.90
C PHE A 43 39.98 14.84 20.17
N VAL A 44 39.14 13.97 20.73
CA VAL A 44 37.77 13.73 20.25
C VAL A 44 36.98 15.04 20.25
N SER A 45 36.95 15.75 21.40
CA SER A 45 36.24 17.04 21.52
C SER A 45 36.72 18.07 20.49
N ASN A 46 38.03 18.17 20.26
CA ASN A 46 38.59 19.09 19.28
C ASN A 46 38.18 18.73 17.85
N ILE A 47 38.18 17.45 17.49
CA ILE A 47 37.72 16.98 16.17
C ILE A 47 36.24 17.33 15.97
N ILE A 48 35.39 17.03 16.94
CA ILE A 48 33.95 17.33 16.85
C ILE A 48 33.70 18.83 16.76
N GLN A 49 34.42 19.64 17.55
CA GLN A 49 34.32 21.10 17.43
C GLN A 49 34.81 21.64 16.10
N GLU A 50 35.84 21.04 15.52
CA GLU A 50 36.29 21.41 14.19
C GLU A 50 35.20 21.15 13.14
N PHE A 51 34.56 19.97 13.17
CA PHE A 51 33.43 19.68 12.28
C PHE A 51 32.25 20.61 12.55
N LYS A 52 31.90 20.85 13.82
CA LYS A 52 30.82 21.74 14.21
C LYS A 52 30.98 23.15 13.63
N ASN A 53 32.18 23.70 13.72
CA ASN A 53 32.41 25.09 13.32
C ASN A 53 32.62 25.26 11.80
N LYS A 54 32.98 24.20 11.07
CA LYS A 54 33.38 24.33 9.66
C LYS A 54 32.46 23.63 8.67
N GLU A 55 31.86 22.51 9.05
CA GLU A 55 31.25 21.57 8.10
C GLU A 55 29.81 21.21 8.50
N ILE A 56 29.55 20.91 9.77
CA ILE A 56 28.27 20.38 10.26
C ILE A 56 27.87 21.09 11.58
N PRO A 57 27.27 22.29 11.52
CA PRO A 57 26.87 23.05 12.72
C PRO A 57 25.99 22.27 13.71
N ASP A 58 25.12 21.41 13.17
CA ASP A 58 24.11 20.66 13.94
C ASP A 58 24.57 19.24 14.30
N ILE A 59 25.88 18.98 14.32
CA ILE A 59 26.45 17.63 14.58
C ILE A 59 25.96 17.00 15.89
N ASP A 60 25.73 17.80 16.93
CA ASP A 60 25.20 17.31 18.21
C ASP A 60 23.71 16.94 18.09
N LEU A 61 22.92 17.71 17.34
CA LEU A 61 21.52 17.38 17.08
C LEU A 61 21.40 16.09 16.26
N LEU A 62 22.23 15.93 15.22
CA LEU A 62 22.29 14.71 14.42
C LEU A 62 22.66 13.48 15.27
N ARG A 63 23.55 13.66 16.26
CA ARG A 63 23.88 12.62 17.23
C ARG A 63 22.68 12.27 18.10
N GLU A 64 21.95 13.25 18.63
CA GLU A 64 20.76 12.99 19.44
C GLU A 64 19.68 12.26 18.64
N VAL A 65 19.48 12.61 17.37
CA VAL A 65 18.58 11.86 16.47
C VAL A 65 19.06 10.42 16.31
N ALA A 66 20.35 10.19 16.06
CA ALA A 66 20.89 8.83 15.93
C ALA A 66 20.73 7.99 17.21
N ILE A 67 20.91 8.61 18.38
CA ILE A 67 20.68 7.96 19.68
C ILE A 67 19.18 7.63 19.86
N ALA A 68 18.30 8.58 19.53
CA ALA A 68 16.86 8.37 19.62
C ALA A 68 16.39 7.23 18.72
N LEU A 69 16.87 7.18 17.46
CA LEU A 69 16.58 6.07 16.54
C LEU A 69 17.07 4.73 17.09
N LYS A 70 18.31 4.68 17.60
CA LYS A 70 18.87 3.47 18.20
C LYS A 70 18.09 2.98 19.41
N ASN A 71 17.59 3.89 20.25
CA ASN A 71 16.76 3.55 21.41
C ASN A 71 15.39 2.98 21.03
N GLN A 72 14.96 3.19 19.78
CA GLN A 72 13.74 2.63 19.20
C GLN A 72 14.03 1.43 18.28
N ASP A 73 15.25 0.87 18.34
CA ASP A 73 15.72 -0.21 17.45
C ASP A 73 15.50 0.10 15.96
N MET A 74 15.63 1.38 15.57
CA MET A 74 15.37 1.88 14.22
C MET A 74 16.66 2.30 13.51
N ASP A 75 16.80 1.93 12.24
CA ASP A 75 17.85 2.41 11.35
C ASP A 75 17.39 3.59 10.46
N LEU A 76 18.33 4.20 9.73
CA LEU A 76 18.02 5.32 8.83
C LEU A 76 17.07 4.94 7.70
N ILE A 77 17.12 3.69 7.23
CA ILE A 77 16.28 3.22 6.11
C ILE A 77 14.84 3.12 6.60
N GLN A 78 14.61 2.54 7.78
CA GLN A 78 13.31 2.49 8.43
C GLN A 78 12.78 3.90 8.71
N PHE A 79 13.60 4.79 9.26
CA PHE A 79 13.21 6.18 9.49
C PHE A 79 12.80 6.90 8.19
N SER A 80 13.55 6.71 7.10
CA SER A 80 13.21 7.29 5.80
C SER A 80 11.87 6.77 5.24
N ARG A 81 11.53 5.51 5.50
CA ARG A 81 10.24 4.93 5.12
C ARG A 81 9.11 5.54 5.93
N SER A 82 9.30 5.75 7.24
CA SER A 82 8.32 6.42 8.10
C SER A 82 8.08 7.86 7.67
N MET A 83 9.13 8.60 7.30
CA MET A 83 9.00 9.96 6.78
C MET A 83 8.24 9.99 5.44
N ARG A 84 8.52 9.03 4.55
CA ARG A 84 7.76 8.89 3.29
C ARG A 84 6.29 8.60 3.55
N LEU A 85 5.98 7.70 4.48
CA LEU A 85 4.61 7.40 4.87
C LEU A 85 3.93 8.66 5.42
N LYS A 86 4.55 9.35 6.37
CA LYS A 86 4.02 10.60 6.94
C LYS A 86 3.70 11.64 5.86
N ASN A 87 4.60 11.85 4.91
CA ASN A 87 4.37 12.76 3.79
C ASN A 87 3.19 12.33 2.90
N MET A 88 2.98 11.02 2.69
CA MET A 88 1.80 10.53 1.96
C MET A 88 0.51 10.83 2.72
N LEU A 89 0.51 10.64 4.05
CA LEU A 89 -0.64 10.93 4.91
C LEU A 89 -0.97 12.43 4.92
N ASP A 90 0.06 13.27 5.04
CA ASP A 90 -0.09 14.73 5.00
C ASP A 90 -0.64 15.20 3.64
N GLY A 91 -0.19 14.59 2.54
CA GLY A 91 -0.70 14.88 1.19
C GLY A 91 -2.14 14.45 0.97
N LEU A 92 -2.66 13.53 1.77
CA LEU A 92 -4.07 13.12 1.79
C LEU A 92 -4.91 13.91 2.80
N GLU A 93 -4.30 14.85 3.53
CA GLU A 93 -4.91 15.62 4.62
C GLU A 93 -5.55 14.73 5.71
N VAL A 94 -4.99 13.53 5.92
CA VAL A 94 -5.47 12.57 6.93
C VAL A 94 -4.66 12.73 8.22
N SER A 95 -5.34 12.84 9.35
CA SER A 95 -4.68 12.91 10.65
C SER A 95 -4.13 11.55 11.10
N GLU A 96 -3.13 11.58 12.00
CA GLU A 96 -2.57 10.35 12.59
C GLU A 96 -3.65 9.54 13.32
N GLU A 97 -4.54 10.22 14.06
CA GLU A 97 -5.68 9.60 14.75
C GLU A 97 -6.64 8.90 13.79
N GLN A 98 -6.92 9.49 12.61
CA GLN A 98 -7.79 8.86 11.61
C GLN A 98 -7.16 7.58 11.05
N ILE A 99 -5.85 7.59 10.81
CA ILE A 99 -5.11 6.42 10.35
C ILE A 99 -5.08 5.33 11.43
N GLU A 100 -4.82 5.69 12.68
CA GLU A 100 -4.79 4.74 13.79
C GLU A 100 -6.16 4.06 13.96
N ASN A 101 -7.25 4.84 13.99
CA ASN A 101 -8.61 4.31 14.07
C ASN A 101 -8.92 3.38 12.89
N PHE A 102 -8.51 3.74 11.67
CA PHE A 102 -8.70 2.90 10.49
C PHE A 102 -7.93 1.57 10.59
N LEU A 103 -6.70 1.58 11.09
CA LEU A 103 -5.91 0.37 11.28
C LEU A 103 -6.50 -0.52 12.39
N GLU A 104 -7.06 0.06 13.45
CA GLU A 104 -7.79 -0.67 14.49
C GLU A 104 -9.05 -1.32 13.93
N ASP A 105 -9.85 -0.58 13.17
CA ASP A 105 -11.06 -1.10 12.52
C ASP A 105 -10.73 -2.26 11.57
N LEU A 106 -9.66 -2.13 10.78
CA LEU A 106 -9.15 -3.21 9.92
C LEU A 106 -8.72 -4.44 10.74
N SER A 107 -8.04 -4.23 11.86
CA SER A 107 -7.62 -5.32 12.76
C SER A 107 -8.84 -6.08 13.32
N VAL A 108 -9.86 -5.34 13.77
CA VAL A 108 -11.12 -5.93 14.25
C VAL A 108 -11.84 -6.69 13.13
N PHE A 109 -11.86 -6.14 11.92
CA PHE A 109 -12.46 -6.78 10.75
C PHE A 109 -11.77 -8.12 10.42
N PHE A 110 -10.44 -8.13 10.31
CA PHE A 110 -9.67 -9.35 10.05
C PHE A 110 -9.86 -10.41 11.13
N TYR A 111 -9.96 -10.00 12.39
CA TYR A 111 -10.21 -10.94 13.50
C TYR A 111 -11.61 -11.58 13.42
N LYS A 112 -12.64 -10.81 13.08
CA LYS A 112 -14.03 -11.30 13.06
C LYS A 112 -14.31 -12.26 11.91
N ASP A 113 -13.74 -12.00 10.73
CA ASP A 113 -14.05 -12.77 9.51
C ASP A 113 -13.08 -13.94 9.27
N ASP A 114 -12.17 -14.22 10.22
CA ASP A 114 -11.04 -15.18 10.08
C ASP A 114 -10.21 -14.94 8.80
N ILE A 115 -10.26 -13.71 8.28
CA ILE A 115 -9.45 -13.25 7.16
C ILE A 115 -8.08 -12.91 7.73
N ARG A 116 -7.22 -13.92 7.83
CA ARG A 116 -5.83 -13.75 8.29
C ARG A 116 -4.88 -13.29 7.17
N ASP A 117 -5.43 -13.06 5.98
CA ASP A 117 -4.66 -12.78 4.77
C ASP A 117 -4.86 -11.32 4.35
N THR A 118 -3.99 -10.45 4.87
CA THR A 118 -3.96 -9.02 4.54
C THR A 118 -3.66 -8.78 3.06
N GLU A 119 -2.84 -9.64 2.42
CA GLU A 119 -2.51 -9.50 1.00
C GLU A 119 -3.76 -9.70 0.15
N LYS A 120 -4.55 -10.73 0.44
CA LYS A 120 -5.80 -10.98 -0.25
C LYS A 120 -6.78 -9.82 -0.11
N PHE A 121 -6.87 -9.20 1.06
CA PHE A 121 -7.71 -8.02 1.26
C PHE A 121 -7.25 -6.84 0.40
N LEU A 122 -5.95 -6.54 0.38
CA LEU A 122 -5.40 -5.45 -0.43
C LEU A 122 -5.66 -5.69 -1.93
N SER A 123 -5.48 -6.91 -2.42
CA SER A 123 -5.80 -7.24 -3.81
C SER A 123 -7.29 -7.10 -4.14
N GLN A 124 -8.19 -7.38 -3.18
CA GLN A 124 -9.62 -7.14 -3.38
C GLN A 124 -9.93 -5.63 -3.42
N LEU A 125 -9.29 -4.83 -2.57
CA LEU A 125 -9.46 -3.39 -2.57
C LEU A 125 -9.01 -2.77 -3.90
N GLU A 126 -7.86 -3.20 -4.42
CA GLU A 126 -7.36 -2.82 -5.76
C GLU A 126 -8.37 -3.23 -6.84
N SER A 127 -8.84 -4.47 -6.82
CA SER A 127 -9.83 -4.95 -7.80
C SER A 127 -11.14 -4.16 -7.79
N VAL A 128 -11.61 -3.72 -6.62
CA VAL A 128 -12.81 -2.88 -6.51
C VAL A 128 -12.54 -1.49 -7.08
N SER A 129 -11.36 -0.92 -6.80
CA SER A 129 -10.94 0.37 -7.35
C SER A 129 -10.85 0.32 -8.88
N ASP A 130 -10.16 -0.68 -9.43
CA ASP A 130 -10.02 -0.88 -10.87
C ASP A 130 -11.37 -1.09 -11.55
N MET A 131 -12.28 -1.82 -10.91
CA MET A 131 -13.63 -2.02 -11.43
C MET A 131 -14.40 -0.70 -11.47
N ALA A 132 -14.32 0.11 -10.41
CA ALA A 132 -14.96 1.41 -10.36
C ALA A 132 -14.45 2.31 -11.50
N GLU A 133 -13.13 2.36 -11.70
CA GLU A 133 -12.51 3.13 -12.79
C GLU A 133 -12.94 2.60 -14.17
N SER A 134 -12.94 1.28 -14.37
CA SER A 134 -13.33 0.67 -15.64
C SER A 134 -14.80 0.93 -16.03
N LEU A 135 -15.65 1.18 -15.04
CA LEU A 135 -17.06 1.49 -15.20
C LEU A 135 -17.34 3.00 -15.19
N ASP A 136 -16.30 3.84 -15.07
CA ASP A 136 -16.42 5.29 -14.89
C ASP A 136 -17.33 5.65 -13.69
N LEU A 137 -17.18 4.90 -12.61
CA LEU A 137 -17.94 5.03 -11.38
C LEU A 137 -17.10 5.59 -10.24
N SER A 138 -17.74 6.44 -9.44
CA SER A 138 -17.23 6.73 -8.10
C SER A 138 -17.38 5.49 -7.21
N ILE A 139 -16.43 5.26 -6.29
CA ILE A 139 -16.53 4.22 -5.26
C ILE A 139 -17.86 4.33 -4.47
N TYR A 140 -18.35 5.56 -4.24
CA TYR A 140 -19.63 5.78 -3.56
C TYR A 140 -20.86 5.40 -4.43
N GLY A 141 -20.69 5.35 -5.75
CA GLY A 141 -21.73 4.99 -6.71
C GLY A 141 -21.86 3.48 -6.96
N ILE A 142 -20.85 2.68 -6.56
CA ILE A 142 -20.81 1.24 -6.82
C ILE A 142 -22.06 0.54 -6.29
N GLN A 143 -22.47 0.85 -5.04
CA GLN A 143 -23.63 0.19 -4.44
C GLN A 143 -24.91 0.47 -5.24
N ALA A 144 -25.15 1.73 -5.63
CA ALA A 144 -26.31 2.10 -6.41
C ALA A 144 -26.30 1.41 -7.79
N TYR A 145 -25.15 1.37 -8.45
CA TYR A 145 -24.97 0.68 -9.73
C TYR A 145 -25.25 -0.82 -9.63
N VAL A 146 -24.76 -1.48 -8.57
CA VAL A 146 -25.04 -2.90 -8.33
C VAL A 146 -26.54 -3.15 -8.17
N GLU A 147 -27.25 -2.31 -7.43
CA GLU A 147 -28.70 -2.46 -7.26
C GLU A 147 -29.48 -2.20 -8.55
N GLU A 148 -29.08 -1.21 -9.35
CA GLU A 148 -29.63 -0.97 -10.68
C GLU A 148 -29.47 -2.20 -11.59
N LYS A 149 -28.25 -2.75 -11.67
CA LYS A 149 -27.99 -3.94 -12.50
C LYS A 149 -28.70 -5.20 -12.03
N LYS A 150 -28.89 -5.37 -10.72
CA LYS A 150 -29.76 -6.44 -10.18
C LYS A 150 -31.21 -6.28 -10.63
N ALA A 151 -31.75 -5.06 -10.62
CA ALA A 151 -33.11 -4.79 -11.06
C ALA A 151 -33.30 -5.01 -12.58
N GLU A 152 -32.33 -4.59 -13.39
CA GLU A 152 -32.30 -4.86 -14.83
C GLU A 152 -32.30 -6.37 -15.12
N LEU A 153 -31.40 -7.13 -14.48
CA LEU A 153 -31.34 -8.59 -14.62
C LEU A 153 -32.68 -9.25 -14.27
N GLY A 154 -33.29 -8.85 -13.15
CA GLY A 154 -34.59 -9.38 -12.74
C GLY A 154 -35.73 -9.06 -13.72
N THR A 155 -35.62 -7.96 -14.47
CA THR A 155 -36.60 -7.60 -15.50
C THR A 155 -36.40 -8.43 -16.76
N LEU A 156 -35.14 -8.56 -17.20
CA LEU A 156 -34.77 -9.37 -18.36
C LEU A 156 -35.12 -10.85 -18.17
N ASP A 157 -34.92 -11.39 -16.98
CA ASP A 157 -35.30 -12.78 -16.65
C ASP A 157 -36.82 -13.00 -16.77
N LYS A 158 -37.63 -12.03 -16.35
CA LYS A 158 -39.09 -12.09 -16.51
C LYS A 158 -39.49 -12.07 -17.98
N GLU A 159 -38.91 -11.18 -18.78
CA GLU A 159 -39.16 -11.11 -20.22
C GLU A 159 -38.78 -12.42 -20.93
N LEU A 160 -37.61 -12.95 -20.62
CA LEU A 160 -37.11 -14.20 -21.18
C LEU A 160 -38.03 -15.38 -20.82
N SER A 161 -38.54 -15.43 -19.59
CA SER A 161 -39.51 -16.44 -19.17
C SER A 161 -40.85 -16.32 -19.93
N ALA A 162 -41.31 -15.09 -20.17
CA ALA A 162 -42.56 -14.83 -20.89
C ALA A 162 -42.44 -15.24 -22.36
N ILE A 163 -41.33 -14.88 -23.02
CA ILE A 163 -41.04 -15.26 -24.40
C ILE A 163 -40.96 -16.78 -24.53
N LYS A 164 -40.25 -17.47 -23.62
CA LYS A 164 -40.19 -18.94 -23.62
C LYS A 164 -41.59 -19.57 -23.54
N LYS A 165 -42.46 -19.04 -22.68
CA LYS A 165 -43.84 -19.52 -22.54
C LYS A 165 -44.65 -19.32 -23.83
N GLN A 166 -44.53 -18.15 -24.47
CA GLN A 166 -45.18 -17.88 -25.75
C GLN A 166 -44.69 -18.80 -26.88
N VAL A 167 -43.39 -19.10 -26.91
CA VAL A 167 -42.81 -20.05 -27.88
C VAL A 167 -43.40 -21.44 -27.70
N GLU A 168 -43.48 -21.95 -26.47
CA GLU A 168 -44.06 -23.28 -26.22
C GLU A 168 -45.57 -23.34 -26.50
N GLN A 169 -46.29 -22.26 -26.24
CA GLN A 169 -47.69 -22.15 -26.61
C GLN A 169 -47.86 -22.22 -28.14
N LYS A 170 -47.11 -21.41 -28.90
CA LYS A 170 -47.18 -21.40 -30.37
C LYS A 170 -46.77 -22.74 -30.99
N LYS A 171 -45.77 -23.43 -30.42
CA LYS A 171 -45.41 -24.79 -30.84
C LYS A 171 -46.57 -25.75 -30.64
N SER A 172 -47.23 -25.69 -29.48
CA SER A 172 -48.38 -26.54 -29.18
C SER A 172 -49.56 -26.26 -30.12
N GLU A 173 -49.84 -24.98 -30.39
CA GLU A 173 -50.85 -24.56 -31.36
C GLU A 173 -50.53 -25.09 -32.77
N PHE A 174 -49.28 -24.92 -33.23
CA PHE A 174 -48.82 -25.44 -34.52
C PHE A 174 -49.01 -26.95 -34.64
N ILE A 175 -48.60 -27.72 -33.63
CA ILE A 175 -48.78 -29.18 -33.59
C ILE A 175 -50.26 -29.55 -33.69
N ASN A 176 -51.12 -28.85 -32.97
CA ASN A 176 -52.57 -29.09 -33.01
C ASN A 176 -53.16 -28.75 -34.38
N THR A 177 -52.75 -27.64 -35.00
CA THR A 177 -53.19 -27.27 -36.35
C THR A 177 -52.78 -28.32 -37.37
N VAL A 178 -51.53 -28.81 -37.33
CA VAL A 178 -51.05 -29.88 -38.21
C VAL A 178 -51.90 -31.15 -38.05
N LYS A 179 -52.12 -31.60 -36.81
CA LYS A 179 -52.97 -32.78 -36.52
C LYS A 179 -54.40 -32.61 -37.03
N ASN A 180 -54.98 -31.42 -36.88
CA ASN A 180 -56.33 -31.16 -37.36
C ASN A 180 -56.40 -31.20 -38.89
N ILE A 181 -55.42 -30.63 -39.59
CA ILE A 181 -55.32 -30.69 -41.05
C ILE A 181 -55.20 -32.15 -41.54
N GLU A 182 -54.39 -32.97 -40.87
CA GLU A 182 -54.25 -34.40 -41.19
C GLU A 182 -55.59 -35.14 -41.07
N LYS A 183 -56.33 -34.93 -39.98
CA LYS A 183 -57.67 -35.51 -39.79
C LYS A 183 -58.64 -35.09 -40.90
N TYR A 184 -58.64 -33.81 -41.30
CA TYR A 184 -59.50 -33.35 -42.41
C TYR A 184 -59.11 -33.99 -43.75
N ARG A 185 -57.81 -34.20 -44.00
CA ARG A 185 -57.33 -34.89 -45.21
C ARG A 185 -57.74 -36.35 -45.23
N GLU A 186 -57.69 -37.04 -44.10
CA GLU A 186 -58.13 -38.43 -43.96
C GLU A 186 -59.64 -38.56 -44.16
N ALA A 187 -60.44 -37.73 -43.50
CA ALA A 187 -61.91 -37.73 -43.65
C ALA A 187 -62.36 -37.51 -45.10
N ARG A 188 -61.61 -36.71 -45.86
CA ARG A 188 -61.89 -36.47 -47.29
C ARG A 188 -61.47 -37.63 -48.20
N ARG A 189 -60.58 -38.52 -47.76
CA ARG A 189 -60.15 -39.72 -48.51
C ARG A 189 -61.08 -40.92 -48.32
N TYR A 190 -61.87 -40.96 -47.23
CA TYR A 190 -62.79 -42.06 -46.91
C TYR A 190 -64.27 -41.67 -47.09
N GLY A 191 -64.56 -40.50 -47.67
CA GLY A 191 -65.90 -39.96 -47.88
C GLY A 191 -66.39 -39.94 -49.33
N GLU A 192 -65.72 -40.66 -50.23
CA GLU A 192 -66.19 -41.01 -51.59
C GLU A 192 -66.60 -42.48 -51.62
#